data_AF-A0A1L2ZPQ6-F1
#
_entry.id   AF-A0A1L2ZPQ6-F1
#
_cell.length_a   1.000
_cell.length_b   1.000
_cell.length_c   1.000
_cell.angle_alpha   90.00
_cell.angle_beta   90.00
_cell.angle_gamma   90.00
#
_symmetry.space_group_name_H-M   'P 1'
#
loop_
_entity.id
_entity.type
_entity.pdbx_description
1 polymer ?
#
loop_
_entity_poly.entity_id
_entity_poly.type
_entity_poly.pdbx_seq_one_letter_code
_entity_poly.pdbx_strand_id
1 'polypeptide(L)'
;MLFDGLIGNTDRHSNNWAIEVTLGKKNRLAPSFDHATAMAITSRGARREKLLAEPQGIFDFAVKARARQFEDGQSKSLVDYAAGFSRQFAPGRLSAWASKLEALRDDVIESLIQQSQMSGPAAKLASEIIKCNRERIVECH
;
A
#
# COMPACT_ATOMS: atom_id res chain seq x y z
N MET A 1 -2.01 -6.80 4.52
CA MET A 1 -1.63 -7.18 3.15
C MET A 1 -2.24 -6.29 2.08
N LEU A 2 -3.56 -6.27 1.86
CA LEU A 2 -4.14 -5.36 0.84
C LEU A 2 -3.81 -3.89 1.11
N PHE A 3 -3.90 -3.47 2.38
CA PHE A 3 -3.48 -2.13 2.78
C PHE A 3 -1.98 -1.88 2.53
N ASP A 4 -1.12 -2.89 2.72
CA ASP A 4 0.31 -2.79 2.39
C ASP A 4 0.54 -2.57 0.91
N GLY A 5 -0.21 -3.29 0.06
CA GLY A 5 -0.21 -3.09 -1.39
C GLY A 5 -0.63 -1.68 -1.77
N LEU A 6 -1.71 -1.16 -1.17
CA LEU A 6 -2.21 0.19 -1.42
C LEU A 6 -1.15 1.27 -1.14
N ILE A 7 -0.52 1.22 0.04
CA ILE A 7 0.46 2.23 0.45
C ILE A 7 1.89 1.92 0.00
N GLY A 8 2.13 0.78 -0.64
CA GLY A 8 3.45 0.32 -1.07
C GLY A 8 4.40 -0.01 0.09
N ASN A 9 3.91 -0.59 1.19
CA ASN A 9 4.73 -0.95 2.35
C ASN A 9 5.46 -2.28 2.14
N THR A 10 6.71 -2.24 1.67
CA THR A 10 7.52 -3.44 1.44
C THR A 10 8.19 -4.00 2.69
N ASP A 11 8.09 -3.31 3.83
CA ASP A 11 8.81 -3.64 5.06
C ASP A 11 7.89 -4.29 6.12
N ARG A 12 6.83 -4.98 5.68
CA ARG A 12 5.93 -5.70 6.57
C ARG A 12 6.58 -7.02 7.03
N HIS A 13 7.38 -6.98 8.08
CA HIS A 13 7.94 -8.17 8.75
C HIS A 13 7.19 -8.52 10.05
N SER A 14 7.56 -9.62 10.71
CA SER A 14 6.88 -10.17 11.90
C SER A 14 6.72 -9.20 13.07
N ASN A 15 7.54 -8.14 13.14
CA ASN A 15 7.47 -7.16 14.22
C ASN A 15 6.58 -5.97 13.88
N ASN A 16 6.14 -5.82 12.62
CA ASN A 16 5.33 -4.70 12.14
C ASN A 16 3.83 -5.02 12.12
N TRP A 17 3.42 -6.03 12.88
CA TRP A 17 2.04 -6.36 13.19
C TRP A 17 2.01 -7.17 14.48
N ALA A 18 0.88 -7.17 15.17
CA ALA A 18 0.74 -7.90 16.42
C ALA A 18 -0.68 -8.41 16.61
N ILE A 19 -0.82 -9.37 17.51
CA ILE A 19 -2.12 -9.84 18.01
C ILE A 19 -2.28 -9.30 19.43
N GLU A 20 -3.35 -8.57 19.67
CA GLU A 20 -3.78 -8.21 21.01
C GLU A 20 -4.38 -9.44 21.70
N VAL A 21 -3.74 -9.82 22.81
CA VAL A 21 -4.19 -10.90 23.67
C VAL A 21 -4.71 -10.29 24.95
N THR A 22 -5.99 -10.49 25.24
CA THR A 22 -6.60 -10.14 26.52
C THR A 22 -7.11 -11.41 27.17
N LEU A 23 -6.67 -11.68 28.40
CA LEU A 23 -7.10 -12.87 29.16
C LEU A 23 -8.63 -12.98 29.19
N GLY A 24 -9.14 -14.16 28.85
CA GLY A 24 -10.58 -14.43 28.78
C GLY A 24 -11.33 -13.81 27.60
N LYS A 25 -10.64 -13.16 26.65
CA LYS A 25 -11.25 -12.62 25.41
C LYS A 25 -10.65 -13.27 24.17
N LYS A 26 -11.38 -13.14 23.05
CA LYS A 26 -10.85 -13.55 21.74
C LYS A 26 -9.69 -12.64 21.34
N ASN A 27 -8.63 -13.27 20.83
CA ASN A 27 -7.50 -12.58 20.22
C ASN A 27 -7.98 -11.70 19.07
N ARG A 28 -7.37 -10.51 18.92
CA ARG A 28 -7.67 -9.56 17.85
C ARG A 28 -6.38 -9.11 17.18
N LEU A 29 -6.46 -8.74 15.91
CA LEU A 29 -5.34 -8.04 15.29
C LEU A 29 -5.21 -6.67 15.95
N ALA A 30 -3.99 -6.31 16.37
CA ALA A 30 -3.69 -4.97 16.84
C ALA A 30 -3.97 -3.94 15.72
N PRO A 31 -4.25 -2.67 16.05
CA PRO A 31 -4.20 -1.58 15.06
C PRO A 31 -2.92 -1.67 14.24
N SER A 32 -2.98 -1.36 12.94
CA SER A 32 -1.79 -1.41 12.10
C SER A 32 -0.80 -0.32 12.53
N PHE A 33 0.48 -0.67 12.62
CA PHE A 33 1.54 0.25 13.04
C PHE A 33 2.78 0.08 12.15
N ASP A 34 3.72 1.00 12.32
CA ASP A 34 4.99 1.10 11.60
C ASP A 34 4.83 1.04 10.07
N HIS A 35 4.45 2.18 9.49
CA HIS A 35 4.33 2.37 8.04
C HIS A 35 5.33 3.41 7.54
N ALA A 36 6.38 3.67 8.33
CA ALA A 36 7.31 4.78 8.11
C ALA A 36 8.16 4.63 6.84
N THR A 37 8.18 3.45 6.22
CA THR A 37 8.90 3.13 4.98
C THR A 37 8.00 3.08 3.74
N ALA A 38 6.69 3.34 3.88
CA ALA A 38 5.70 3.31 2.81
C ALA A 38 5.69 4.61 1.96
N MET A 39 4.80 4.66 0.97
CA MET A 39 4.46 5.86 0.19
C MET A 39 5.66 6.53 -0.50
N ALA A 40 6.65 5.72 -0.91
CA ALA A 40 7.88 6.19 -1.56
C ALA A 40 8.68 7.24 -0.77
N ILE A 41 8.59 7.25 0.56
CA ILE A 41 9.29 8.22 1.43
C ILE A 41 10.82 8.22 1.28
N THR A 42 11.39 7.11 0.83
CA THR A 42 12.81 6.94 0.54
C THR A 42 13.22 7.57 -0.81
N SER A 43 12.27 7.92 -1.68
CA SER A 43 12.52 8.65 -2.92
C SER A 43 12.63 10.16 -2.63
N ARG A 44 13.85 10.69 -2.72
CA ARG A 44 14.21 12.07 -2.36
C ARG A 44 14.98 12.77 -3.47
N GLY A 45 15.02 14.11 -3.43
CA GLY A 45 15.75 14.95 -4.39
C GLY A 45 15.42 14.62 -5.85
N ALA A 46 16.44 14.56 -6.70
CA ALA A 46 16.33 14.31 -8.13
C ALA A 46 15.55 13.02 -8.48
N ARG A 47 15.63 11.97 -7.66
CA ARG A 47 14.86 10.74 -7.89
C ARG A 47 13.36 10.98 -7.81
N ARG A 48 12.91 11.80 -6.85
CA ARG A 48 11.50 12.16 -6.69
C ARG A 48 11.03 13.03 -7.84
N GLU A 49 11.82 14.05 -8.18
CA GLU A 49 11.51 14.97 -9.28
C GLU A 49 11.36 14.20 -10.60
N LYS A 50 12.27 13.27 -10.88
CA LYS A 50 12.19 12.39 -12.04
C LYS A 50 10.90 11.56 -12.05
N LEU A 51 10.54 10.93 -10.93
CA LEU A 51 9.30 10.15 -10.83
C LEU A 51 8.06 11.02 -11.05
N LEU A 52 8.06 12.26 -10.55
CA LEU A 52 6.94 13.18 -10.71
C LEU A 52 6.83 13.79 -12.13
N ALA A 53 7.93 13.81 -12.89
CA ALA A 53 7.95 14.30 -14.26
C ALA A 53 7.45 13.27 -15.28
N GLU A 54 7.48 11.98 -14.93
CA GLU A 54 7.15 10.87 -15.82
C GLU A 54 6.04 10.00 -15.21
N PRO A 55 4.75 10.14 -15.61
CA PRO A 55 3.65 9.33 -15.06
C PRO A 55 3.91 7.81 -15.14
N GLN A 56 4.47 7.34 -16.26
CA GLN A 56 4.84 5.93 -16.42
C GLN A 56 5.91 5.49 -15.39
N GLY A 57 6.80 6.40 -14.99
CA GLY A 57 7.81 6.14 -13.98
C GLY A 57 7.22 5.85 -12.59
N ILE A 58 6.04 6.41 -12.28
CA ILE A 58 5.30 6.12 -11.04
C ILE A 58 4.79 4.68 -11.05
N PHE A 59 4.16 4.27 -12.15
CA PHE A 59 3.70 2.89 -12.31
C PHE A 59 4.86 1.90 -12.23
N ASP A 60 5.93 2.13 -12.99
CA ASP A 60 7.13 1.29 -13.00
C ASP A 60 7.80 1.22 -11.62
N PHE A 61 7.74 2.29 -10.84
CA PHE A 61 8.20 2.31 -9.46
C PHE A 61 7.27 1.47 -8.56
N ALA A 62 5.95 1.63 -8.69
CA ALA A 62 4.96 0.93 -7.88
C ALA A 62 4.99 -0.59 -8.08
N VAL A 63 5.14 -1.08 -9.32
CA VAL A 63 5.25 -2.53 -9.61
C VAL A 63 6.55 -3.14 -9.08
N LYS A 64 7.59 -2.32 -8.84
CA LYS A 64 8.87 -2.78 -8.25
C LYS A 64 8.80 -2.96 -6.73
N ALA A 65 7.74 -2.50 -6.07
CA ALA A 65 7.50 -2.83 -4.65
C ALA A 65 7.17 -4.33 -4.54
N ARG A 66 8.17 -5.17 -4.23
CA ARG A 66 8.04 -6.63 -4.18
C ARG A 66 7.57 -7.13 -2.81
N ALA A 67 6.85 -8.25 -2.79
CA ALA A 67 6.38 -8.92 -1.56
C ALA A 67 7.48 -9.75 -0.88
N ARG A 68 8.71 -9.22 -0.74
CA ARG A 68 9.89 -9.99 -0.29
C ARG A 68 9.78 -10.58 1.12
N GLN A 69 8.97 -9.97 1.98
CA GLN A 69 8.75 -10.42 3.36
C GLN A 69 7.76 -11.59 3.45
N PHE A 70 7.19 -12.02 2.33
CA PHE A 70 6.20 -13.08 2.26
C PHE A 70 6.74 -14.29 1.49
N GLU A 71 6.35 -15.48 1.92
CA GLU A 71 6.68 -16.74 1.25
C GLU A 71 6.22 -16.69 -0.22
N ASP A 72 7.11 -17.09 -1.13
CA ASP A 72 6.93 -17.01 -2.59
C ASP A 72 6.60 -15.62 -3.16
N GLY A 73 6.88 -14.56 -2.40
CA GLY A 73 6.54 -13.18 -2.78
C GLY A 73 7.64 -12.43 -3.54
N GLN A 74 8.86 -12.96 -3.63
CA GLN A 74 10.02 -12.22 -4.17
C GLN A 74 9.86 -11.81 -5.65
N SER A 75 9.17 -12.63 -6.44
CA SER A 75 8.93 -12.40 -7.88
C SER A 75 7.65 -11.63 -8.18
N LYS A 76 6.83 -11.33 -7.18
CA LYS A 76 5.52 -10.66 -7.35
C LYS A 76 5.58 -9.24 -6.80
N SER A 77 4.87 -8.32 -7.45
CA SER A 77 4.63 -7.03 -6.81
C SER A 77 3.74 -7.24 -5.59
N LEU A 78 3.79 -6.31 -4.64
CA LEU A 78 3.06 -6.41 -3.38
C LEU A 78 1.54 -6.39 -3.60
N VAL A 79 1.06 -5.62 -4.58
CA VAL A 79 -0.35 -5.61 -4.99
C VAL A 79 -0.77 -6.98 -5.54
N ASP A 80 -0.03 -7.52 -6.52
CA ASP A 80 -0.41 -8.79 -7.15
C ASP A 80 -0.36 -9.94 -6.15
N TYR A 81 0.64 -9.94 -5.26
CA TYR A 81 0.74 -10.90 -4.18
C TYR A 81 -0.46 -10.79 -3.23
N ALA A 82 -0.78 -9.58 -2.76
CA ALA A 82 -1.89 -9.37 -1.83
C ALA A 82 -3.24 -9.73 -2.45
N ALA A 83 -3.45 -9.42 -3.74
CA ALA A 83 -4.66 -9.80 -4.48
C ALA A 83 -4.76 -11.32 -4.65
N GLY A 84 -3.68 -11.99 -5.07
CA GLY A 84 -3.63 -13.45 -5.20
C GLY A 84 -3.88 -14.16 -3.86
N PHE A 85 -3.21 -13.72 -2.80
CA PHE A 85 -3.43 -14.23 -1.45
C PHE A 85 -4.88 -14.05 -1.00
N SER A 86 -5.47 -12.88 -1.24
CA SER A 86 -6.86 -12.59 -0.86
C SER A 86 -7.85 -13.49 -1.61
N ARG A 87 -7.63 -13.75 -2.90
CA ARG A 87 -8.47 -14.70 -3.68
C ARG A 87 -8.40 -16.12 -3.12
N GLN A 88 -7.22 -16.56 -2.71
CA GLN A 88 -7.01 -17.92 -2.23
C GLN A 88 -7.55 -18.14 -0.82
N PHE A 89 -7.28 -17.23 0.11
CA PHE A 89 -7.51 -17.45 1.55
C PHE A 89 -8.66 -16.62 2.13
N ALA A 90 -9.18 -15.64 1.38
CA ALA A 90 -10.32 -14.85 1.80
C ALA A 90 -11.25 -14.51 0.62
N PRO A 91 -11.87 -15.51 -0.03
CA PRO A 91 -12.73 -15.31 -1.19
C PRO A 91 -13.78 -14.21 -0.95
N GLY A 92 -13.99 -13.36 -1.94
CA GLY A 92 -14.89 -12.20 -1.86
C GLY A 92 -14.36 -11.00 -1.08
N ARG A 93 -13.29 -11.12 -0.27
CA ARG A 93 -12.70 -9.96 0.42
C ARG A 93 -11.99 -9.01 -0.54
N LEU A 94 -11.33 -9.54 -1.59
CA LEU A 94 -10.71 -8.70 -2.61
C LEU A 94 -11.77 -7.80 -3.26
N SER A 95 -12.89 -8.38 -3.69
CA SER A 95 -14.05 -7.66 -4.24
C SER A 95 -14.58 -6.59 -3.30
N ALA A 96 -14.87 -6.95 -2.06
CA ALA A 96 -15.41 -6.02 -1.08
C ALA A 96 -14.46 -4.84 -0.79
N TRP A 97 -13.15 -5.05 -0.86
CA TRP A 97 -12.17 -3.97 -0.71
C TRP A 97 -11.99 -3.17 -2.00
N ALA A 98 -11.95 -3.82 -3.17
CA ALA A 98 -11.86 -3.17 -4.46
C ALA A 98 -13.04 -2.19 -4.66
N SER A 99 -14.27 -2.59 -4.38
CA SER A 99 -15.43 -1.67 -4.48
C SER A 99 -15.33 -0.46 -3.54
N LYS A 100 -14.76 -0.63 -2.35
CA LYS A 100 -14.51 0.51 -1.43
C LYS A 100 -13.42 1.43 -1.95
N LEU A 101 -12.38 0.86 -2.56
CA LEU A 101 -11.26 1.60 -3.14
C LEU A 101 -11.69 2.33 -4.42
N GLU A 102 -12.56 1.73 -5.23
CA GLU A 102 -13.17 2.38 -6.40
C GLU A 102 -14.00 3.61 -5.99
N ALA A 103 -14.72 3.52 -4.87
CA ALA A 103 -15.46 4.65 -4.31
C ALA A 103 -14.57 5.70 -3.59
N LEU A 104 -13.29 5.40 -3.35
CA LEU A 104 -12.36 6.32 -2.68
C LEU A 104 -11.88 7.38 -3.68
N ARG A 105 -12.40 8.59 -3.53
CA ARG A 105 -12.09 9.72 -4.40
C ARG A 105 -10.67 10.27 -4.19
N ASP A 106 -10.13 10.85 -5.25
CA ASP A 106 -8.81 11.47 -5.28
C ASP A 106 -8.64 12.62 -4.27
N ASP A 107 -9.66 13.48 -4.14
CA ASP A 107 -9.65 14.62 -3.21
C ASP A 107 -9.50 14.18 -1.75
N VAL A 108 -10.09 13.03 -1.41
CA VAL A 108 -9.97 12.45 -0.06
C VAL A 108 -8.54 11.96 0.19
N ILE A 109 -7.94 11.28 -0.78
CA ILE A 109 -6.54 10.80 -0.68
C ILE A 109 -5.60 11.99 -0.52
N GLU A 110 -5.74 13.00 -1.38
CA GLU A 110 -4.91 14.20 -1.36
C GLU A 110 -5.09 14.97 -0.06
N SER A 111 -6.32 15.15 0.43
CA SER A 111 -6.59 15.84 1.70
C SER A 111 -5.95 15.12 2.89
N LEU A 112 -6.05 13.78 2.96
CA LEU A 112 -5.42 13.00 4.02
C LEU A 112 -3.90 13.11 4.00
N ILE A 113 -3.30 13.10 2.81
CA ILE A 113 -1.85 13.25 2.66
C ILE A 113 -1.41 14.68 2.96
N GLN A 114 -2.18 15.70 2.59
CA GLN A 114 -1.88 17.10 2.91
C GLN A 114 -1.91 17.40 4.42
N GLN A 115 -2.68 16.64 5.20
CA GLN A 115 -2.66 16.73 6.67
C GLN A 115 -1.38 16.18 7.30
N SER A 116 -0.51 15.52 6.51
CA SER A 116 0.79 15.07 6.97
C SER A 116 1.83 16.20 6.96
N GLN A 117 2.91 16.04 7.73
CA GLN A 117 4.04 16.97 7.78
C GLN A 117 5.01 16.81 6.58
N MET A 118 4.51 16.36 5.42
CA MET A 118 5.31 16.13 4.22
C MET A 118 5.50 17.42 3.41
N SER A 119 6.69 17.60 2.81
CA SER A 119 6.88 18.64 1.78
C SER A 119 5.92 18.44 0.61
N GLY A 120 5.50 19.51 -0.07
CA GLY A 120 4.59 19.44 -1.23
C GLY A 120 4.94 18.35 -2.27
N PRO A 121 6.20 18.28 -2.77
CA PRO A 121 6.58 17.22 -3.71
C PRO A 121 6.50 15.80 -3.12
N ALA A 122 6.77 15.63 -1.82
CA ALA A 122 6.67 14.33 -1.17
C ALA A 122 5.20 13.90 -1.02
N ALA A 123 4.33 14.83 -0.62
CA ALA A 123 2.89 14.62 -0.54
C ALA A 123 2.29 14.27 -1.92
N LYS A 124 2.74 14.97 -2.97
CA LYS A 124 2.33 14.66 -4.35
C LYS A 124 2.72 13.23 -4.73
N LEU A 125 4.00 12.85 -4.56
CA LEU A 125 4.44 11.50 -4.92
C LEU A 125 3.70 10.42 -4.11
N ALA A 126 3.49 10.64 -2.81
CA ALA A 126 2.73 9.71 -1.97
C ALA A 126 1.30 9.51 -2.48
N SER A 127 0.62 10.59 -2.84
CA SER A 127 -0.75 10.56 -3.38
C SER A 127 -0.81 9.79 -4.70
N GLU A 128 0.12 10.08 -5.63
CA GLU A 128 0.18 9.38 -6.92
C GLU A 128 0.46 7.87 -6.77
N ILE A 129 1.31 7.48 -5.83
CA ILE A 129 1.57 6.06 -5.54
C ILE A 129 0.31 5.36 -5.01
N ILE A 130 -0.43 6.00 -4.11
CA ILE A 130 -1.67 5.44 -3.56
C ILE A 130 -2.72 5.30 -4.65
N LYS A 131 -2.89 6.32 -5.51
CA LYS A 131 -3.84 6.29 -6.65
C LYS A 131 -3.48 5.18 -7.64
N CYS A 132 -2.20 5.07 -8.02
CA CYS A 132 -1.72 4.03 -8.91
C CYS A 132 -1.96 2.63 -8.33
N ASN A 133 -1.63 2.39 -7.06
CA ASN A 133 -1.88 1.08 -6.46
C ASN A 133 -3.38 0.80 -6.21
N ARG A 134 -4.19 1.84 -5.94
CA ARG A 134 -5.65 1.73 -5.86
C ARG A 134 -6.21 1.18 -7.17
N GLU A 135 -5.86 1.80 -8.30
CA GLU A 135 -6.28 1.36 -9.64
C GLU A 135 -5.90 -0.09 -9.89
N ARG A 136 -4.63 -0.44 -9.61
CA ARG A 136 -4.15 -1.82 -9.76
C ARG A 136 -4.90 -2.83 -8.90
N ILE A 137 -5.29 -2.47 -7.68
CA ILE A 137 -6.09 -3.36 -6.81
C ILE A 137 -7.50 -3.52 -7.38
N VAL A 138 -8.11 -2.45 -7.91
CA VAL A 138 -9.43 -2.49 -8.54
C VAL A 138 -9.41 -3.35 -9.80
N GLU A 139 -8.36 -3.25 -10.63
CA GLU A 139 -8.20 -4.09 -11.84
C GLU A 139 -7.93 -5.57 -11.52
N CYS A 140 -7.39 -5.87 -10.34
CA CYS A 140 -7.15 -7.25 -9.91
C CYS A 140 -8.43 -7.98 -9.47
N HIS A 141 -9.54 -7.28 -9.24
CA HIS A 141 -10.77 -7.86 -8.71
C HIS A 141 -11.51 -8.70 -9.77
#